data_AF-A0A7S5DRX8-F1
#
_entry.id   AF-A0A7S5DRX8-F1
#
_cell.length_a   1.000
_cell.length_b   1.000
_cell.length_c   1.000
_cell.angle_alpha   90.00
_cell.angle_beta   90.00
_cell.angle_gamma   90.00
#
_symmetry.space_group_name_H-M   'P 1'
#
loop_
_entity.id
_entity.type
_entity.pdbx_description
1 polymer ?
#
loop_
_entity_poly.entity_id
_entity_poly.type
_entity_poly.pdbx_seq_one_letter_code
_entity_poly.pdbx_strand_id
1 'polypeptide(L)'
;MKSITFLATTLILGLAFTDHAAAQDGLKLALKLTAKDATHDPDGVWTDDDLAGIRQTVGAAKIYTARIATPSGTWLLSQTNGDCNLQGMCTAMLVLMRPNTPPVRMANPQMPLGGTAILSPDAKRLTTSEIGENGKAFTGSYDVEPIK
;
A
#
# COMPACT_ATOMS: atom_id res chain seq x y z
N MET A 1 -51.76 60.04 -11.66
CA MET A 1 -50.43 60.16 -11.01
C MET A 1 -50.19 58.85 -10.27
N LYS A 2 -49.49 57.89 -10.88
CA LYS A 2 -48.07 57.55 -10.67
C LYS A 2 -47.76 57.10 -9.23
N SER A 3 -47.52 55.80 -9.08
CA SER A 3 -46.36 55.22 -8.36
C SER A 3 -46.28 53.73 -8.70
N ILE A 4 -45.30 53.34 -9.52
CA ILE A 4 -44.94 51.95 -9.82
C ILE A 4 -43.66 51.68 -9.02
N THR A 5 -43.73 50.72 -8.10
CA THR A 5 -42.59 50.27 -7.31
C THR A 5 -41.86 49.15 -8.06
N PHE A 6 -40.58 49.38 -8.34
CA PHE A 6 -39.65 48.41 -8.92
C PHE A 6 -39.32 47.31 -7.89
N LEU A 7 -39.42 46.04 -8.29
CA LEU A 7 -38.66 44.95 -7.66
C LEU A 7 -37.53 44.53 -8.61
N ALA A 8 -36.30 44.81 -8.20
CA ALA A 8 -35.09 44.35 -8.84
C ALA A 8 -34.84 42.88 -8.44
N THR A 9 -34.90 41.97 -9.41
CA THR A 9 -34.58 40.55 -9.21
C THR A 9 -33.08 40.36 -9.47
N THR A 10 -32.28 40.33 -8.43
CA THR A 10 -30.84 40.04 -8.50
C THR A 10 -30.66 38.54 -8.68
N LEU A 11 -30.36 38.10 -9.91
CA LEU A 11 -30.00 36.71 -10.20
C LEU A 11 -28.55 36.47 -9.75
N ILE A 12 -28.36 35.83 -8.60
CA ILE A 12 -27.04 35.43 -8.12
C ILE A 12 -26.56 34.25 -8.98
N LEU A 13 -25.53 34.50 -9.79
CA LEU A 13 -24.79 33.47 -10.52
C LEU A 13 -24.12 32.55 -9.47
N GLY A 14 -24.72 31.38 -9.23
CA GLY A 14 -24.11 30.34 -8.41
C GLY A 14 -22.86 29.84 -9.11
N LEU A 15 -21.69 30.16 -8.54
CA LEU A 15 -20.42 29.54 -8.88
C LEU A 15 -20.55 28.04 -8.66
N ALA A 16 -20.68 27.28 -9.75
CA ALA A 16 -20.47 25.84 -9.72
C ALA A 16 -19.00 25.63 -9.37
N PHE A 17 -18.71 25.36 -8.10
CA PHE A 17 -17.48 24.70 -7.69
C PHE A 17 -17.49 23.34 -8.38
N THR A 18 -16.91 23.28 -9.58
CA THR A 18 -16.38 22.02 -10.08
C THR A 18 -15.16 21.75 -9.23
N ASP A 19 -15.39 21.16 -8.06
CA ASP A 19 -14.35 20.38 -7.40
C ASP A 19 -13.95 19.35 -8.46
N HIS A 20 -12.87 19.67 -9.18
CA HIS A 20 -12.08 18.66 -9.84
C HIS A 20 -11.78 17.67 -8.73
N ALA A 21 -12.47 16.54 -8.76
CA ALA A 21 -12.10 15.37 -8.01
C ALA A 21 -10.64 15.13 -8.36
N ALA A 22 -9.75 15.61 -7.50
CA ALA A 22 -8.37 15.22 -7.50
C ALA A 22 -8.45 13.70 -7.49
N ALA A 23 -8.00 13.06 -8.58
CA ALA A 23 -7.84 11.63 -8.63
C ALA A 23 -7.15 11.27 -7.31
N GLN A 24 -7.82 10.51 -6.44
CA GLN A 24 -7.25 10.20 -5.15
C GLN A 24 -6.01 9.36 -5.45
N ASP A 25 -4.84 10.00 -5.35
CA ASP A 25 -3.57 9.32 -5.33
C ASP A 25 -3.72 8.23 -4.27
N GLY A 26 -3.57 6.98 -4.69
CA GLY A 26 -3.90 5.83 -3.85
C GLY A 26 -3.19 5.86 -2.50
N LEU A 27 -3.57 4.94 -1.63
CA LEU A 27 -3.07 4.83 -0.28
C LEU A 27 -1.60 4.38 -0.29
N LYS A 28 -0.68 5.28 0.07
CA LYS A 28 0.77 5.04 0.04
C LYS A 28 1.25 4.20 1.23
N LEU A 29 1.83 3.04 0.92
CA LEU A 29 2.47 2.11 1.85
C LEU A 29 3.99 2.22 1.70
N ALA A 30 4.62 3.07 2.52
CA ALA A 30 6.08 3.22 2.55
C ALA A 30 6.70 2.38 3.66
N LEU A 31 7.45 1.34 3.29
CA LEU A 31 8.01 0.37 4.22
C LEU A 31 9.05 1.01 5.15
N LYS A 32 8.99 0.63 6.43
CA LYS A 32 9.98 1.00 7.43
C LYS A 32 10.47 -0.26 8.14
N LEU A 33 11.77 -0.31 8.45
CA LEU A 33 12.32 -1.39 9.28
C LEU A 33 11.64 -1.38 10.65
N THR A 34 10.91 -2.43 10.99
CA THR A 34 10.21 -2.57 12.27
C THR A 34 10.76 -3.70 13.14
N ALA A 35 11.44 -4.68 12.56
CA ALA A 35 12.23 -5.67 13.30
C ALA A 35 13.59 -5.86 12.64
N LYS A 36 14.68 -5.78 13.42
CA LYS A 36 16.07 -5.80 12.90
C LYS A 36 16.80 -7.14 13.02
N ASP A 37 16.30 -8.01 13.89
CA ASP A 37 16.81 -9.36 14.16
C ASP A 37 15.62 -10.22 14.61
N ALA A 38 14.69 -10.41 13.69
CA ALA A 38 13.41 -11.04 13.95
C ALA A 38 13.59 -12.55 14.12
N THR A 39 13.26 -13.05 15.31
CA THR A 39 13.05 -14.49 15.55
C THR A 39 11.60 -14.89 15.35
N HIS A 40 10.68 -13.94 15.49
CA HIS A 40 9.24 -14.09 15.33
C HIS A 40 8.67 -12.86 14.60
N ASP A 41 7.64 -13.06 13.78
CA ASP A 41 6.89 -11.95 13.17
C ASP A 41 5.72 -11.51 14.06
N PRO A 42 5.75 -10.30 14.63
CA PRO A 42 4.66 -9.81 15.48
C PRO A 42 3.30 -9.69 14.75
N ASP A 43 3.30 -9.67 13.41
CA ASP A 43 2.09 -9.59 12.59
C ASP A 43 1.62 -10.95 12.05
N GLY A 44 2.41 -12.02 12.24
CA GLY A 44 2.08 -13.36 11.77
C GLY A 44 2.00 -13.50 10.24
N VAL A 45 2.70 -12.65 9.48
CA VAL A 45 2.79 -12.75 8.01
C VAL A 45 3.88 -13.74 7.60
N TRP A 46 4.99 -13.75 8.32
CA TRP A 46 6.14 -14.64 8.11
C TRP A 46 6.20 -15.68 9.23
N THR A 47 6.48 -16.92 8.87
CA THR A 47 6.64 -18.00 9.84
C THR A 47 8.03 -17.94 10.51
N ASP A 48 8.16 -18.56 11.68
CA ASP A 48 9.46 -18.66 12.35
C ASP A 48 10.50 -19.41 11.50
N ASP A 49 10.04 -20.38 10.69
CA ASP A 49 10.86 -21.12 9.72
C ASP A 49 11.32 -20.24 8.57
N ASP A 50 10.46 -19.37 8.02
CA ASP A 50 10.86 -18.37 7.02
C ASP A 50 12.00 -17.52 7.59
N LEU A 51 11.80 -16.97 8.78
CA LEU A 51 12.80 -16.12 9.44
C LEU A 51 14.08 -16.90 9.78
N ALA A 52 13.97 -18.18 10.14
CA ALA A 52 15.13 -19.05 10.39
C ALA A 52 15.94 -19.28 9.11
N GLY A 53 15.27 -19.52 7.98
CA GLY A 53 15.91 -19.64 6.67
C GLY A 53 16.69 -18.38 6.32
N ILE A 54 16.11 -17.19 6.52
CA ILE A 54 16.78 -15.90 6.31
C ILE A 54 18.03 -15.77 7.18
N ARG A 55 17.92 -16.10 8.48
CA ARG A 55 19.06 -16.07 9.42
C ARG A 55 20.23 -16.94 8.95
N GLN A 56 19.95 -18.07 8.32
CA GLN A 56 20.95 -18.98 7.81
C GLN A 56 21.59 -18.50 6.49
N THR A 57 20.83 -17.83 5.62
CA THR A 57 21.28 -17.47 4.26
C THR A 57 21.91 -16.09 4.17
N VAL A 58 21.32 -15.09 4.83
CA VAL A 58 21.70 -13.68 4.68
C VAL A 58 22.09 -13.01 6.01
N GLY A 59 22.12 -13.78 7.11
CA GLY A 59 22.32 -13.26 8.46
C GLY A 59 21.03 -12.68 9.04
N ALA A 60 21.12 -11.71 9.95
CA ALA A 60 19.96 -11.21 10.71
C ALA A 60 18.70 -10.99 9.85
N ALA A 61 17.60 -11.64 10.26
CA ALA A 61 16.31 -11.48 9.60
C ALA A 61 15.70 -10.13 9.95
N LYS A 62 15.28 -9.39 8.93
CA LYS A 62 14.70 -8.06 9.07
C LYS A 62 13.28 -8.07 8.53
N ILE A 63 12.38 -7.39 9.23
CA ILE A 63 11.00 -7.19 8.78
C ILE A 63 10.77 -5.69 8.60
N TYR A 64 10.29 -5.33 7.42
CA TYR A 64 9.88 -3.99 7.06
C TYR A 64 8.36 -3.97 6.92
N THR A 65 7.70 -2.97 7.50
CA THR A 65 6.24 -2.88 7.44
C THR A 65 5.74 -1.46 7.14
N ALA A 66 4.56 -1.39 6.53
CA ALA A 66 3.76 -0.18 6.36
C ALA A 66 2.29 -0.51 6.61
N ARG A 67 1.54 0.40 7.23
CA ARG A 67 0.14 0.15 7.63
C ARG A 67 -0.77 1.29 7.27
N ILE A 68 -1.99 0.95 6.87
CA ILE A 68 -3.08 1.91 6.63
C ILE A 68 -4.36 1.35 7.21
N ALA A 69 -4.92 2.05 8.21
CA ALA A 69 -6.21 1.72 8.78
C ALA A 69 -7.33 2.22 7.85
N THR A 70 -8.30 1.36 7.58
CA THR A 70 -9.49 1.67 6.78
C THR A 70 -10.74 1.10 7.47
N PRO A 71 -11.96 1.48 7.06
CA PRO A 71 -13.18 0.90 7.62
C PRO A 71 -13.29 -0.63 7.47
N SER A 72 -12.65 -1.23 6.46
CA SER A 72 -12.69 -2.68 6.20
C SER A 72 -11.63 -3.49 6.95
N GLY A 73 -10.71 -2.80 7.65
CA GLY A 73 -9.57 -3.40 8.34
C GLY A 73 -8.28 -2.60 8.14
N THR A 74 -7.16 -3.18 8.58
CA THR A 74 -5.83 -2.62 8.38
C THR A 74 -5.16 -3.32 7.22
N TRP A 75 -4.79 -2.54 6.21
CA TRP A 75 -3.86 -2.98 5.19
C TRP A 75 -2.45 -2.94 5.75
N LEU A 76 -1.75 -4.06 5.71
CA LEU A 76 -0.35 -4.19 6.10
C LEU A 76 0.43 -4.67 4.88
N LEU A 77 1.45 -3.91 4.50
CA LEU A 77 2.49 -4.38 3.59
C LEU A 77 3.68 -4.82 4.44
N SER A 78 4.10 -6.07 4.31
CA SER A 78 5.23 -6.65 5.05
C SER A 78 6.27 -7.18 4.07
N GLN A 79 7.55 -6.96 4.33
CA GLN A 79 8.66 -7.41 3.48
C GLN A 79 9.80 -7.90 4.37
N THR A 80 10.48 -8.94 3.94
CA THR A 80 11.73 -9.40 4.57
C THR A 80 12.93 -9.16 3.67
N ASN A 81 14.14 -9.27 4.23
CA ASN A 81 15.39 -9.28 3.47
C ASN A 81 15.79 -10.68 2.96
N GLY A 82 14.85 -11.63 2.96
CA GLY A 82 15.12 -13.04 2.70
C GLY A 82 15.04 -13.45 1.24
N ASP A 83 13.96 -13.03 0.58
CA ASP A 83 13.64 -13.40 -0.78
C ASP A 83 13.93 -12.23 -1.72
N CYS A 84 15.22 -11.92 -1.86
CA CYS A 84 15.72 -10.81 -2.67
C CYS A 84 16.54 -11.33 -3.86
N ASN A 85 16.29 -10.80 -5.06
CA ASN A 85 17.11 -11.08 -6.23
C ASN A 85 18.41 -10.25 -6.25
N LEU A 86 19.27 -10.50 -7.24
CA LEU A 86 20.57 -9.82 -7.39
C LEU A 86 20.47 -8.29 -7.61
N GLN A 87 19.28 -7.78 -7.97
CA GLN A 87 19.01 -6.36 -8.15
C GLN A 87 18.49 -5.70 -6.85
N GLY A 88 18.39 -6.46 -5.75
CA GLY A 88 17.85 -5.97 -4.49
C GLY A 88 16.32 -5.82 -4.47
N MET A 89 15.64 -6.42 -5.44
CA MET A 89 14.18 -6.54 -5.45
C MET A 89 13.80 -7.71 -4.57
N CYS A 90 12.91 -7.47 -3.60
CA CYS A 90 12.47 -8.49 -2.67
C CYS A 90 10.95 -8.65 -2.70
N THR A 91 10.50 -9.88 -2.53
CA THR A 91 9.07 -10.19 -2.36
C THR A 91 8.54 -9.54 -1.09
N ALA A 92 7.44 -8.80 -1.23
CA ALA A 92 6.63 -8.34 -0.11
C ALA A 92 5.28 -9.06 -0.12
N MET A 93 4.53 -8.91 0.96
CA MET A 93 3.21 -9.48 1.16
C MET A 93 2.27 -8.36 1.60
N LEU A 94 1.27 -8.08 0.77
CA LEU A 94 0.13 -7.27 1.18
C LEU A 94 -0.86 -8.18 1.89
N VAL A 95 -1.25 -7.81 3.11
CA VAL A 95 -2.26 -8.51 3.89
C VAL A 95 -3.36 -7.56 4.35
N LEU A 96 -4.57 -8.10 4.48
CA LEU A 96 -5.69 -7.43 5.14
C LEU A 96 -5.89 -8.06 6.52
N MET A 97 -5.64 -7.26 7.56
CA MET A 97 -5.84 -7.63 8.95
C MET A 97 -7.20 -7.15 9.43
N ARG A 98 -7.97 -8.04 10.05
CA ARG A 98 -9.19 -7.68 10.78
C ARG A 98 -9.12 -8.20 12.22
N PRO A 99 -9.80 -7.55 13.17
CA PRO A 99 -9.84 -8.03 14.55
C PRO A 99 -10.33 -9.48 14.63
N ASN A 100 -9.66 -10.29 15.44
CA ASN A 100 -10.04 -11.67 15.76
C ASN A 100 -10.07 -12.64 14.56
N THR A 101 -9.44 -12.29 13.43
CA THR A 101 -9.29 -13.19 12.28
C THR A 101 -7.83 -13.28 11.88
N PRO A 102 -7.35 -14.44 11.38
CA PRO A 102 -6.03 -14.53 10.78
C PRO A 102 -5.84 -13.50 9.65
N PRO A 103 -4.62 -12.96 9.45
CA PRO A 103 -4.32 -12.10 8.31
C PRO A 103 -4.64 -12.81 6.99
N VAL A 104 -5.31 -12.11 6.08
CA VAL A 104 -5.58 -12.62 4.72
C VAL A 104 -4.51 -12.07 3.79
N ARG A 105 -3.78 -12.93 3.08
CA ARG A 105 -2.82 -12.54 2.04
C ARG A 105 -3.57 -12.08 0.80
N MET A 106 -3.21 -10.93 0.25
CA MET A 106 -3.97 -10.24 -0.80
C MET A 106 -3.16 -9.94 -2.06
N ALA A 107 -1.83 -9.83 -1.95
CA ALA A 107 -0.92 -9.70 -3.08
C ALA A 107 0.52 -9.99 -2.63
N ASN A 108 1.38 -10.42 -3.54
CA ASN A 108 2.79 -10.73 -3.29
C ASN A 108 3.75 -9.95 -4.23
N PRO A 109 3.78 -8.61 -4.16
CA PRO A 109 4.52 -7.80 -5.12
C PRO A 109 6.04 -7.88 -4.96
N GLN A 110 6.76 -7.56 -6.02
CA GLN A 110 8.20 -7.25 -5.99
C GLN A 110 8.41 -5.75 -5.78
N MET A 111 9.38 -5.39 -4.95
CA MET A 111 9.88 -4.00 -4.83
C MET A 111 11.28 -3.97 -4.21
N PRO A 112 12.07 -2.90 -4.36
CA PRO A 112 13.33 -2.75 -3.63
C PRO A 112 13.13 -2.92 -2.12
N LEU A 113 14.15 -3.42 -1.41
CA LEU A 113 14.08 -3.55 0.04
C LEU A 113 13.76 -2.20 0.73
N GLY A 114 12.70 -2.17 1.54
CA GLY A 114 12.22 -0.92 2.14
C GLY A 114 11.51 0.01 1.15
N GLY A 115 11.03 -0.53 0.03
CA GLY A 115 10.35 0.20 -1.04
C GLY A 115 8.99 0.77 -0.66
N THR A 116 8.28 1.28 -1.66
CA THR A 116 6.95 1.86 -1.53
C THR A 116 5.99 1.21 -2.50
N ALA A 117 4.77 0.96 -2.03
CA ALA A 117 3.64 0.59 -2.88
C ALA A 117 2.50 1.60 -2.75
N ILE A 118 1.65 1.67 -3.76
CA ILE A 118 0.41 2.46 -3.75
C ILE A 118 -0.76 1.50 -3.91
N LEU A 119 -1.64 1.45 -2.91
CA LEU A 119 -2.89 0.71 -2.99
C LEU A 119 -3.97 1.60 -3.60
N SER A 120 -4.66 1.15 -4.65
CA SER A 120 -5.72 1.93 -5.28
C SER A 120 -6.84 2.27 -4.28
N PRO A 121 -7.57 3.39 -4.47
CA PRO A 121 -8.65 3.78 -3.56
C PRO A 121 -9.75 2.71 -3.39
N ASP A 122 -10.00 1.91 -4.43
CA ASP A 122 -10.94 0.78 -4.41
C ASP A 122 -10.32 -0.53 -3.87
N ALA A 123 -9.04 -0.49 -3.49
CA ALA A 123 -8.24 -1.59 -3.00
C ALA A 123 -8.23 -2.82 -3.93
N LYS A 124 -8.36 -2.62 -5.24
CA LYS A 124 -8.29 -3.69 -6.25
C LYS A 124 -6.93 -3.84 -6.91
N ARG A 125 -6.09 -2.81 -6.85
CA ARG A 125 -4.76 -2.80 -7.48
C ARG A 125 -3.72 -2.33 -6.48
N LEU A 126 -2.58 -2.99 -6.48
CA LEU A 126 -1.36 -2.53 -5.83
C LEU A 126 -0.33 -2.21 -6.90
N THR A 127 0.28 -1.03 -6.85
CA THR A 127 1.38 -0.68 -7.74
C THR A 127 2.68 -0.44 -6.97
N THR A 128 3.79 -0.76 -7.60
CA THR A 128 5.14 -0.67 -7.02
C THR A 128 6.09 0.02 -8.00
N SER A 129 7.21 0.52 -7.48
CA SER A 129 8.34 0.95 -8.29
C SER A 129 9.36 -0.19 -8.34
N GLU A 130 9.58 -0.78 -9.51
CA GLU A 130 10.42 -1.95 -9.69
C GLU A 130 11.59 -1.71 -10.64
N ILE A 131 12.57 -2.63 -10.63
CA ILE A 131 13.73 -2.61 -11.52
C ILE A 131 13.66 -3.85 -12.42
N GLY A 132 13.55 -3.64 -13.73
CA GLY A 132 13.51 -4.70 -14.73
C GLY A 132 14.89 -5.28 -15.00
N GLU A 133 14.98 -6.40 -15.71
CA GLU A 133 16.25 -7.09 -16.03
C GLU A 133 17.26 -6.19 -16.78
N ASN A 134 16.78 -5.18 -17.49
CA ASN A 134 17.59 -4.18 -18.17
C ASN A 134 18.09 -3.05 -17.24
N GLY A 135 17.86 -3.16 -15.93
CA GLY A 135 18.19 -2.16 -14.91
C GLY A 135 17.29 -0.93 -14.94
N LYS A 136 16.24 -0.88 -15.77
CA LYS A 136 15.35 0.27 -15.86
C LYS A 136 14.19 0.16 -14.89
N ALA A 137 13.80 1.30 -14.33
CA ALA A 137 12.62 1.38 -13.50
C ALA A 137 11.34 1.12 -14.33
N PHE A 138 10.41 0.36 -13.77
CA PHE A 138 9.07 0.20 -14.30
C PHE A 138 8.03 0.14 -13.16
N THR A 139 6.76 0.29 -13.50
CA THR A 139 5.67 0.17 -12.52
C THR A 139 5.15 -1.25 -12.52
N GLY A 140 5.31 -1.95 -11.40
CA GLY A 140 4.61 -3.20 -11.14
C GLY A 140 3.14 -2.94 -10.89
N SER A 141 2.28 -3.88 -11.26
CA SER A 141 0.84 -3.81 -11.02
C SER A 141 0.31 -5.19 -10.69
N TYR A 142 -0.32 -5.30 -9.53
CA TYR A 142 -0.78 -6.55 -8.94
C TYR A 142 -2.26 -6.43 -8.61
N ASP A 143 -3.02 -7.47 -8.92
CA ASP A 143 -4.40 -7.59 -8.47
C ASP A 143 -4.41 -7.84 -6.95
N VAL A 144 -5.38 -7.23 -6.27
CA VAL A 144 -5.54 -7.33 -4.82
C VAL A 144 -6.75 -8.20 -4.53
N GLU A 145 -6.48 -9.47 -4.30
CA GLU A 145 -7.47 -10.51 -4.02
C GLU A 145 -6.87 -11.62 -3.16
N PRO A 146 -7.67 -12.37 -2.40
CA PRO A 146 -7.13 -13.44 -1.56
C PRO A 146 -6.28 -14.43 -2.36
N ILE A 147 -5.00 -14.55 -2.01
CA ILE A 147 -4.07 -15.52 -2.61
C ILE A 147 -3.95 -16.76 -1.73
N LYS A 148 -3.78 -17.94 -2.37
CA LYS A 148 -3.66 -19.24 -1.71
C LYS A 148 -2.22 -19.56 -1.34
#